data_AF-A0A8T4SW19-F1
#
_entry.id   AF-A0A8T4SW19-F1
#
_cell.length_a   1.000
_cell.length_b   1.000
_cell.length_c   1.000
_cell.angle_alpha   90.00
_cell.angle_beta   90.00
_cell.angle_gamma   90.00
#
_symmetry.space_group_name_H-M   'P 1'
#
loop_
_entity.id
_entity.type
_entity.pdbx_description
1 polymer ?
#
loop_
_entity_poly.entity_id
_entity_poly.type
_entity_poly.pdbx_seq_one_letter_code
_entity_poly.pdbx_strand_id
1 'polypeptide(L)' 'MKKEFKRIYILGCSGSGKTSVAQELARKLHIQHYDLDDLFWKKKYTI' A
#
# COMPACT_ATOMS: atom_id res chain seq x y z
N MET A 1 -4.12 25.10 -13.42
CA MET A 1 -4.80 23.92 -12.83
C MET A 1 -3.79 23.11 -12.02
N LYS A 2 -3.98 22.95 -10.70
CA LYS A 2 -3.10 22.08 -9.90
C LYS A 2 -3.51 20.63 -10.14
N LYS A 3 -2.65 19.84 -10.79
CA LYS A 3 -2.78 18.37 -10.78
C LYS A 3 -2.31 17.89 -9.40
N GLU A 4 -3.23 17.43 -8.58
CA GLU A 4 -2.89 16.79 -7.31
C GLU A 4 -3.11 15.28 -7.46
N PHE A 5 -2.03 14.56 -7.77
CA PHE A 5 -2.03 13.10 -7.74
C PHE A 5 -1.08 12.63 -6.64
N LYS A 6 -1.62 12.54 -5.41
CA LYS A 6 -0.92 12.00 -4.23
C LYS A 6 -1.13 10.48 -4.11
N ARG A 7 -0.96 9.73 -5.21
CA ARG A 7 -1.04 8.26 -5.18
C ARG A 7 0.35 7.68 -5.40
N ILE A 8 0.84 6.99 -4.39
CA ILE A 8 2.15 6.33 -4.42
C ILE A 8 1.89 4.83 -4.59
N TYR A 9 2.36 4.26 -5.69
CA TYR A 9 2.30 2.83 -5.93
C TYR A 9 3.66 2.23 -5.61
N ILE A 10 3.68 1.19 -4.76
CA ILE A 10 4.90 0.48 -4.37
C ILE A 10 4.81 -0.93 -4.96
N LEU A 11 5.73 -1.24 -5.87
CA LEU A 11 5.76 -2.49 -6.63
C LEU A 11 7.02 -3.30 -6.30
N GLY A 12 6.97 -4.61 -6.51
CA GLY A 12 8.11 -5.52 -6.37
C GLY A 12 7.71 -6.96 -6.03
N CYS A 13 8.67 -7.88 -6.08
CA CYS A 13 8.44 -9.32 -5.91
C CYS A 13 7.98 -9.70 -4.49
N SER A 14 7.28 -10.82 -4.32
CA SER A 14 6.90 -11.33 -3.00
C SER A 14 8.11 -11.41 -2.04
N GLY A 15 7.91 -11.07 -0.77
CA GLY A 15 8.98 -11.04 0.23
C GLY A 15 9.94 -9.83 0.19
N SER A 16 9.86 -8.94 -0.81
CA SER A 16 10.80 -7.81 -0.94
C SER A 16 10.62 -6.64 0.05
N GLY A 17 9.79 -6.78 1.09
CA GLY A 17 9.60 -5.74 2.11
C GLY A 17 8.70 -4.55 1.73
N LYS A 18 7.99 -4.61 0.60
CA LYS A 18 7.09 -3.52 0.12
C LYS A 18 6.10 -3.04 1.18
N THR A 19 5.45 -3.97 1.87
CA THR A 19 4.46 -3.65 2.90
C THR A 19 5.09 -2.85 4.05
N SER A 20 6.30 -3.22 4.49
CA SER A 20 7.02 -2.45 5.53
C SER A 20 7.37 -1.03 5.06
N VAL A 21 7.92 -0.90 3.85
CA VAL A 21 8.27 0.41 3.29
C VAL A 21 7.01 1.28 3.12
N ALA A 22 5.92 0.70 2.63
CA ALA A 22 4.66 1.38 2.40
C ALA A 22 4.02 1.87 3.71
N GLN A 23 4.06 1.05 4.76
CA GLN A 23 3.59 1.43 6.11
C GLN A 23 4.43 2.57 6.71
N GLU A 24 5.76 2.49 6.63
CA GLU A 24 6.62 3.54 7.16
C GLU A 24 6.44 4.87 6.41
N LEU A 25 6.33 4.80 5.08
CA LEU A 25 6.11 5.97 4.23
C LEU A 25 4.74 6.61 4.53
N ALA A 26 3.69 5.80 4.66
CA ALA A 26 2.35 6.25 5.04
C ALA A 26 2.36 7.01 6.38
N ARG A 27 3.08 6.47 7.39
CA ARG A 27 3.26 7.13 8.69
C ARG A 27 3.99 8.46 8.57
N LYS A 28 5.08 8.54 7.80
CA LYS A 28 5.88 9.76 7.62
C LYS A 28 5.13 10.87 6.87
N LEU A 29 4.32 10.49 5.89
CA LEU A 29 3.57 11.44 5.06
C LEU A 29 2.16 11.73 5.59
N HIS A 30 1.75 11.07 6.67
CA HIS A 30 0.38 11.14 7.21
C HIS A 30 -0.68 10.83 6.14
N ILE A 31 -0.42 9.80 5.32
CA ILE A 31 -1.34 9.33 4.28
C ILE A 31 -1.80 7.90 4.58
N GLN A 32 -2.93 7.49 4.00
CA GLN A 32 -3.44 6.14 4.20
C GLN A 32 -2.69 5.12 3.35
N HIS A 33 -2.39 3.97 3.94
CA HIS A 33 -1.83 2.81 3.27
C HIS A 33 -2.95 1.84 2.85
N TYR A 34 -2.88 1.35 1.62
CA TYR A 34 -3.77 0.33 1.09
C TYR A 34 -2.95 -0.78 0.46
N ASP A 35 -3.23 -2.03 0.82
CA ASP A 35 -2.72 -3.19 0.11
C ASP A 35 -3.75 -3.63 -0.93
N LEU A 36 -3.29 -4.02 -2.13
CA LEU A 36 -4.20 -4.51 -3.17
C LEU A 36 -4.82 -5.84 -2.79
N ASP A 37 -4.11 -6.65 -1.99
CA ASP A 37 -4.63 -7.91 -1.49
C ASP A 37 -5.86 -7.68 -0.58
N ASP A 38 -5.91 -6.57 0.16
CA ASP A 38 -7.04 -6.21 1.02
C ASP A 38 -8.28 -5.78 0.21
N LEU A 39 -8.08 -5.27 -1.01
CA LEU A 39 -9.16 -4.78 -1.87
C LEU A 39 -9.73 -5.89 -2.75
N PHE A 40 -8.89 -6.82 -3.19
CA PHE A 40 -9.28 -7.86 -4.13
C PHE A 40 -9.83 -9.12 -3.44
N TRP A 41 -9.19 -9.56 -2.35
CA TRP A 41 -9.57 -10.81 -1.69
C TRP A 41 -10.62 -10.57 -0.60
N LYS A 42 -11.84 -11.10 -0.79
CA LYS A 42 -12.93 -11.04 0.21
C LYS A 42 -12.61 -11.78 1.51
N LYS A 43 -11.63 -12.68 1.51
CA LYS A 43 -11.08 -13.38 2.67
C LYS A 43 -9.57 -13.43 2.54
N LYS A 44 -8.87 -12.71 3.42
CA LYS A 44 -7.40 -12.67 3.43
C LYS A 44 -6.78 -13.91 4.09
N TYR A 45 -7.46 -14.47 5.07
CA TYR A 45 -7.06 -15.69 5.77
C TYR A 45 -8.29 -16.58 5.92
N THR A 46 -8.24 -17.78 5.37
CA THR A 46 -9.17 -18.87 5.71
C THR A 46 -8.49 -19.81 6.67
N ILE A 47 -9.18 -20.15 7.75
CA ILE A 47 -9.00 -21.44 8.42
C ILE A 47 -9.78 -22.47 7.60
#